data_AF-A0A2J6R1I3-F1
#
_entry.id   AF-A0A2J6R1I3-F1
#
_cell.length_a   1.000
_cell.length_b   1.000
_cell.length_c   1.000
_cell.angle_alpha   90.00
_cell.angle_beta   90.00
_cell.angle_gamma   90.00
#
_symmetry.space_group_name_H-M   'P 1'
#
loop_
_entity.id
_entity.type
_entity.pdbx_description
1 polymer ?
#
loop_
_entity_poly.entity_id
_entity_poly.type
_entity_poly.pdbx_seq_one_letter_code
_entity_poly.pdbx_strand_id
1 'polypeptide(L)'
;MLGGIDKRLRKKAYERKENERLTMEQNQAQQREIDDLKREIAEREGQEMAARLEREQQETFKRRELRRQQEAEAARQRELAIQRQQDENRRRIEEFKKQERQQKKQARLGASTSEAIRDLRHQIKERYQLDCLIWSMKGARAGDRPVGEGLMERADAILDEIEQRVDSWREEDWTTEEWKKAREIRERVKKGGKRRWKNDPPWSTVVEQDEWDMNI
;
A
#
# COMPACT_ATOMS: atom_id res chain seq x y z
N MET A 1 86.38 94.21 0.91
CA MET A 1 85.02 93.75 0.52
C MET A 1 85.06 92.34 -0.10
N LEU A 2 85.54 91.31 0.63
CA LEU A 2 85.63 89.92 0.12
C LEU A 2 84.90 88.86 0.98
N GLY A 3 84.32 89.23 2.13
CA GLY A 3 83.60 88.32 3.02
C GLY A 3 82.14 87.99 2.64
N GLY A 4 81.63 88.56 1.54
CA GLY A 4 80.25 88.36 1.08
C GLY A 4 80.04 87.17 0.14
N ILE A 5 81.09 86.74 -0.57
CA ILE A 5 81.03 85.67 -1.57
C ILE A 5 81.04 84.28 -0.90
N ASP A 6 81.81 84.10 0.18
CA ASP A 6 81.86 82.86 0.97
C ASP A 6 80.51 82.54 1.66
N LYS A 7 79.80 83.57 2.14
CA LYS A 7 78.46 83.41 2.72
C LYS A 7 77.42 82.89 1.71
N ARG A 8 77.51 83.28 0.44
CA ARG A 8 76.58 82.81 -0.61
C ARG A 8 76.85 81.35 -1.01
N LEU A 9 78.12 80.93 -1.06
CA LEU A 9 78.48 79.54 -1.36
C LEU A 9 78.08 78.58 -0.24
N ARG A 10 78.28 78.96 1.03
CA ARG A 10 77.82 78.18 2.19
C ARG A 10 76.30 78.06 2.25
N LYS A 11 75.57 79.14 1.95
CA LYS A 11 74.11 79.12 1.86
C LYS A 11 73.63 78.17 0.76
N LYS A 12 74.21 78.24 -0.44
CA LYS A 12 73.86 77.36 -1.57
C LYS A 12 74.20 75.88 -1.30
N ALA A 13 75.31 75.60 -0.60
CA ALA A 13 75.66 74.24 -0.19
C ALA A 13 74.71 73.70 0.89
N TYR A 14 74.27 74.54 1.82
CA TYR A 14 73.25 74.19 2.81
C TYR A 14 71.90 73.90 2.15
N GLU A 15 71.42 74.78 1.26
CA GLU A 15 70.19 74.60 0.49
C GLU A 15 70.21 73.32 -0.36
N ARG A 16 71.35 72.98 -0.96
CA ARG A 16 71.51 71.72 -1.72
C ARG A 16 71.42 70.49 -0.80
N LYS A 17 72.10 70.52 0.34
CA LYS A 17 72.08 69.44 1.33
C LYS A 17 70.68 69.29 1.95
N GLU A 18 69.97 70.39 2.14
CA GLU A 18 68.60 70.42 2.64
C GLU A 18 67.62 69.86 1.60
N ASN A 19 67.74 70.26 0.32
CA ASN A 19 66.97 69.67 -0.77
C ASN A 19 67.25 68.17 -0.95
N GLU A 20 68.50 67.73 -0.83
CA GLU A 20 68.87 66.31 -0.89
C GLU A 20 68.29 65.51 0.28
N ARG A 21 68.19 66.10 1.48
CA ARG A 21 67.49 65.47 2.61
C ARG A 21 66.00 65.40 2.37
N LEU A 22 65.40 66.47 1.86
CA LEU A 22 63.97 66.55 1.61
C LEU A 22 63.54 65.58 0.50
N THR A 23 64.34 65.41 -0.56
CA THR A 23 64.08 64.40 -1.60
C THR A 23 64.30 62.98 -1.09
N MET A 24 65.32 62.74 -0.26
CA MET A 24 65.52 61.44 0.37
C MET A 24 64.37 61.09 1.31
N GLU A 25 63.89 62.04 2.10
CA GLU A 25 62.75 61.89 3.00
C GLU A 25 61.46 61.64 2.21
N GLN A 26 61.24 62.38 1.12
CA GLN A 26 60.11 62.19 0.22
C GLN A 26 60.14 60.80 -0.44
N ASN A 27 61.30 60.35 -0.94
CA ASN A 27 61.46 59.02 -1.51
C ASN A 27 61.24 57.92 -0.46
N GLN A 28 61.73 58.12 0.78
CA GLN A 28 61.47 57.18 1.87
C GLN A 28 59.98 57.13 2.25
N ALA A 29 59.30 58.28 2.27
CA ALA A 29 57.87 58.35 2.52
C ALA A 29 57.08 57.63 1.42
N GLN A 30 57.41 57.86 0.16
CA GLN A 30 56.81 57.16 -0.99
C GLN A 30 57.07 55.66 -0.93
N GLN A 31 58.27 55.22 -0.54
CA GLN A 31 58.56 53.80 -0.41
C GLN A 31 57.73 53.14 0.68
N ARG A 32 57.54 53.82 1.83
CA ARG A 32 56.65 53.33 2.91
C ARG A 32 55.22 53.21 2.44
N GLU A 33 54.72 54.22 1.72
CA GLU A 33 53.37 54.21 1.16
C GLU A 33 53.19 53.04 0.17
N ILE A 34 54.18 52.79 -0.71
CA ILE A 34 54.16 51.64 -1.62
C ILE A 34 54.16 50.32 -0.85
N ASP A 35 54.97 50.19 0.20
CA ASP A 35 55.07 48.96 0.97
C ASP A 35 53.79 48.70 1.79
N ASP A 36 53.17 49.75 2.34
CA ASP A 36 51.89 49.67 3.03
C ASP A 36 50.76 49.27 2.06
N LEU A 37 50.71 49.88 0.87
CA LEU A 37 49.76 49.49 -0.19
C LEU A 37 49.96 48.03 -0.62
N LYS A 38 51.21 47.56 -0.74
CA LYS A 38 51.50 46.15 -1.05
C LYS A 38 51.02 45.21 0.04
N ARG A 39 51.17 45.57 1.32
CA ARG A 39 50.65 44.77 2.43
C ARG A 39 49.13 44.73 2.40
N GLU A 40 48.47 45.86 2.17
CA GLU A 40 47.01 45.92 2.08
C GLU A 40 46.48 45.07 0.92
N ILE A 41 47.13 45.12 -0.25
CA ILE A 41 46.77 44.26 -1.40
C ILE A 41 46.96 42.78 -1.05
N ALA A 42 48.10 42.40 -0.45
CA ALA A 42 48.36 41.02 -0.08
C ALA A 42 47.37 40.50 0.97
N GLU A 43 46.97 41.32 1.93
CA GLU A 43 45.94 40.98 2.93
C GLU A 43 44.57 40.78 2.28
N ARG A 44 44.17 41.68 1.36
CA ARG A 44 42.91 41.54 0.61
C ARG A 44 42.90 40.29 -0.27
N GLU A 45 43.99 40.02 -0.98
CA GLU A 45 44.14 38.80 -1.78
C GLU A 45 44.09 37.54 -0.92
N GLY A 46 44.72 37.56 0.26
CA GLY A 46 44.66 36.46 1.23
C GLY A 46 43.23 36.21 1.74
N GLN A 47 42.50 37.29 2.07
CA GLN A 47 41.09 37.20 2.49
C GLN A 47 40.19 36.69 1.37
N GLU A 48 40.39 37.17 0.13
CA GLU A 48 39.63 36.70 -1.03
C GLU A 48 39.89 35.22 -1.32
N MET A 49 41.14 34.76 -1.27
CA MET A 49 41.47 33.35 -1.46
C MET A 49 40.85 32.47 -0.37
N ALA A 50 40.91 32.90 0.89
CA ALA A 50 40.26 32.20 1.99
C ALA A 50 38.74 32.10 1.78
N ALA A 51 38.09 33.21 1.40
CA ALA A 51 36.65 33.24 1.13
C ALA A 51 36.26 32.35 -0.07
N ARG A 52 37.09 32.27 -1.11
CA ARG A 52 36.87 31.37 -2.26
C ARG A 52 36.97 29.90 -1.84
N LEU A 53 37.99 29.55 -1.06
CA LEU A 53 38.16 28.19 -0.56
C LEU A 53 37.00 27.76 0.34
N GLU A 54 36.53 28.66 1.21
CA GLU A 54 35.37 28.37 2.06
C GLU A 54 34.10 28.14 1.24
N ARG A 55 33.84 28.97 0.22
CA ARG A 55 32.71 28.78 -0.70
C ARG A 55 32.79 27.44 -1.43
N GLU A 56 33.96 27.08 -1.93
CA GLU A 56 34.17 25.79 -2.60
C GLU A 56 33.92 24.61 -1.65
N GLN A 57 34.38 24.69 -0.39
CA GLN A 57 34.10 23.68 0.62
C GLN A 57 32.59 23.59 0.94
N GLN A 58 31.89 24.72 1.05
CA GLN A 58 30.45 24.74 1.26
C GLN A 58 29.69 24.15 0.07
N GLU A 59 30.09 24.45 -1.17
CA GLU A 59 29.46 23.90 -2.37
C GLU A 59 29.69 22.40 -2.51
N THR A 60 30.91 21.92 -2.25
CA THR A 60 31.22 20.48 -2.28
C THR A 60 30.45 19.72 -1.20
N PHE A 61 30.30 20.31 -0.02
CA PHE A 61 29.45 19.76 1.05
C PHE A 61 27.99 19.67 0.60
N LYS A 62 27.40 20.75 0.08
CA LYS A 62 26.02 20.78 -0.42
C LYS A 62 25.78 19.77 -1.54
N ARG A 63 26.73 19.65 -2.49
CA ARG A 63 26.66 18.64 -3.56
C ARG A 63 26.67 17.22 -3.02
N ARG A 64 27.53 16.94 -2.02
CA ARG A 64 27.61 15.63 -1.38
C ARG A 64 26.33 15.29 -0.63
N GLU A 65 25.74 16.26 0.06
CA GLU A 65 24.48 16.10 0.77
C GLU A 65 23.32 15.84 -0.19
N LEU A 66 23.20 16.63 -1.26
CA LEU A 66 22.19 16.41 -2.31
C LEU A 66 22.29 15.02 -2.93
N ARG A 67 23.52 14.57 -3.24
CA ARG A 67 23.75 13.22 -3.77
C ARG A 67 23.30 12.14 -2.79
N ARG A 68 23.58 12.29 -1.48
CA ARG A 68 23.10 11.36 -0.45
C ARG A 68 21.57 11.32 -0.38
N GLN A 69 20.91 12.47 -0.49
CA GLN A 69 19.45 12.53 -0.50
C GLN A 69 18.87 11.81 -1.72
N GLN A 70 19.43 12.03 -2.91
CA GLN A 70 19.03 11.35 -4.14
C GLN A 70 19.25 9.83 -4.06
N GLU A 71 20.40 9.39 -3.54
CA GLU A 71 20.70 7.97 -3.34
C GLU A 71 19.73 7.32 -2.33
N ALA A 72 19.42 8.02 -1.23
CA ALA A 72 18.45 7.55 -0.24
C ALA A 72 17.02 7.47 -0.79
N GLU A 73 16.60 8.44 -1.60
CA GLU A 73 15.31 8.40 -2.28
C GLU A 73 15.23 7.27 -3.30
N ALA A 74 16.27 7.10 -4.12
CA ALA A 74 16.37 5.98 -5.07
C ALA A 74 16.34 4.62 -4.36
N ALA A 75 16.97 4.50 -3.19
CA ALA A 75 16.92 3.29 -2.37
C ALA A 75 15.49 3.00 -1.87
N ARG A 76 14.79 4.01 -1.34
CA ARG A 76 13.38 3.87 -0.90
C ARG A 76 12.47 3.46 -2.06
N GLN A 77 12.66 4.03 -3.25
CA GLN A 77 11.88 3.65 -4.44
C GLN A 77 12.13 2.19 -4.85
N ARG A 78 13.38 1.71 -4.79
CA ARG A 78 13.71 0.30 -5.07
C ARG A 78 13.08 -0.64 -4.05
N GLU A 79 13.11 -0.30 -2.78
CA GLU A 79 12.50 -1.10 -1.71
C GLU A 79 10.98 -1.21 -1.89
N LEU A 80 10.30 -0.08 -2.17
CA LEU A 80 8.87 -0.07 -2.47
C LEU A 80 8.52 -0.90 -3.72
N ALA A 81 9.36 -0.88 -4.74
CA ALA A 81 9.15 -1.69 -5.95
C ALA A 81 9.26 -3.19 -5.64
N ILE A 82 10.26 -3.60 -4.85
CA ILE A 82 10.42 -4.99 -4.41
C ILE A 82 9.21 -5.43 -3.58
N GLN A 83 8.75 -4.59 -2.64
CA GLN A 83 7.58 -4.90 -1.81
C GLN A 83 6.31 -5.09 -2.65
N ARG A 84 6.06 -4.19 -3.62
CA ARG A 84 4.92 -4.32 -4.54
C ARG A 84 4.97 -5.62 -5.34
N GLN A 85 6.16 -6.00 -5.82
CA GLN A 85 6.34 -7.25 -6.56
C GLN A 85 6.09 -8.48 -5.67
N GLN A 86 6.52 -8.44 -4.40
CA GLN A 86 6.25 -9.51 -3.44
C GLN A 86 4.76 -9.65 -3.12
N ASP A 87 4.07 -8.52 -2.91
CA ASP A 87 2.63 -8.51 -2.67
C ASP A 87 1.84 -9.02 -3.88
N GLU A 88 2.24 -8.63 -5.09
CA GLU A 88 1.63 -9.15 -6.32
C GLU A 88 1.83 -10.65 -6.47
N ASN A 89 3.06 -11.15 -6.25
CA ASN A 89 3.34 -12.58 -6.26
C ASN A 89 2.53 -13.34 -5.22
N ARG A 90 2.38 -12.78 -4.02
CA ARG A 90 1.54 -13.36 -2.96
C ARG A 90 0.09 -13.47 -3.41
N ARG A 91 -0.49 -12.42 -3.98
CA ARG A 91 -1.86 -12.44 -4.52
C ARG A 91 -2.03 -13.49 -5.61
N ARG A 92 -1.09 -13.59 -6.55
CA ARG A 92 -1.11 -14.61 -7.61
C ARG A 92 -1.07 -16.04 -7.03
N ILE A 93 -0.25 -16.28 -6.00
CA ILE A 93 -0.19 -17.59 -5.32
C ILE A 93 -1.52 -17.89 -4.61
N GLU A 94 -2.12 -16.92 -3.94
CA GLU A 94 -3.41 -17.09 -3.25
C GLU A 94 -4.55 -17.37 -4.24
N GLU A 95 -4.58 -16.66 -5.38
CA GLU A 95 -5.53 -16.90 -6.47
C GLU A 95 -5.37 -18.29 -7.07
N PHE A 96 -4.12 -18.71 -7.35
CA PHE A 96 -3.84 -20.05 -7.86
C PHE A 96 -4.33 -21.14 -6.89
N LYS A 97 -4.05 -20.98 -5.58
CA LYS A 97 -4.56 -21.89 -4.55
C LYS A 97 -6.08 -21.90 -4.48
N LYS A 98 -6.74 -20.75 -4.66
CA LYS A 98 -8.21 -20.65 -4.69
C LYS A 98 -8.78 -21.39 -5.90
N GLN A 99 -8.18 -21.23 -7.08
CA GLN A 99 -8.57 -21.97 -8.28
C GLN A 99 -8.37 -23.47 -8.11
N GLU A 100 -7.23 -23.90 -7.56
CA GLU A 100 -6.96 -25.33 -7.30
C GLU A 100 -7.98 -25.92 -6.31
N ARG A 101 -8.35 -25.20 -5.25
CA ARG A 101 -9.42 -25.61 -4.32
C ARG A 101 -10.76 -25.70 -5.02
N GLN A 102 -11.08 -24.76 -5.90
CA GLN A 102 -12.32 -24.80 -6.68
C GLN A 102 -12.34 -25.97 -7.66
N GLN A 103 -11.25 -26.23 -8.39
CA GLN A 103 -11.13 -27.39 -9.28
C GLN A 103 -11.23 -28.71 -8.50
N LYS A 104 -10.58 -28.83 -7.34
CA LYS A 104 -10.72 -30.00 -6.45
C LYS A 104 -12.15 -30.14 -5.93
N LYS A 105 -12.83 -29.05 -5.56
CA LYS A 105 -14.25 -29.08 -5.17
C LYS A 105 -15.12 -29.56 -6.34
N GLN A 106 -14.89 -29.06 -7.56
CA GLN A 106 -15.63 -29.48 -8.75
C GLN A 106 -15.37 -30.95 -9.12
N ALA A 107 -14.12 -31.41 -9.07
CA ALA A 107 -13.78 -32.81 -9.33
C ALA A 107 -14.45 -33.75 -8.31
N ARG A 108 -14.51 -33.35 -7.03
CA ARG A 108 -15.24 -34.09 -5.99
C ARG A 108 -16.75 -34.09 -6.19
N LEU A 109 -17.31 -33.00 -6.72
CA LEU A 109 -18.76 -32.91 -7.00
C LEU A 109 -19.15 -33.77 -8.22
N GLY A 110 -18.26 -33.92 -9.20
CA GLY A 110 -18.50 -34.76 -10.37
C GLY A 110 -18.35 -36.26 -10.10
N ALA A 111 -17.43 -36.65 -9.22
CA ALA A 111 -17.20 -38.06 -8.94
C ALA A 111 -18.31 -38.61 -8.01
N SER A 112 -19.06 -39.59 -8.51
CA SER A 112 -20.08 -40.35 -7.76
C SER A 112 -19.45 -41.32 -6.75
N THR A 113 -18.51 -40.82 -5.94
CA THR A 113 -17.84 -41.62 -4.91
C THR A 113 -18.79 -41.93 -3.76
N SER A 114 -18.54 -43.03 -3.05
CA SER A 114 -19.29 -43.37 -1.84
C SER A 114 -19.23 -42.29 -0.77
N GLU A 115 -18.16 -41.50 -0.73
CA GLU A 115 -18.01 -40.31 0.12
C GLU A 115 -19.00 -39.20 -0.29
N ALA A 116 -19.14 -38.90 -1.59
CA ALA A 116 -20.08 -37.90 -2.08
C ALA A 116 -21.54 -38.23 -1.70
N ILE A 117 -21.92 -39.51 -1.72
CA ILE A 117 -23.25 -39.97 -1.29
C ILE A 117 -23.42 -39.80 0.24
N ARG A 118 -22.39 -40.11 1.03
CA ARG A 118 -22.42 -39.88 2.49
C ARG A 118 -22.58 -38.41 2.80
N ASP A 119 -21.82 -37.55 2.13
CA ASP A 119 -21.91 -36.10 2.29
C ASP A 119 -23.30 -35.58 1.89
N LEU A 120 -23.87 -36.07 0.79
CA LEU A 120 -25.24 -35.73 0.39
C LEU A 120 -26.25 -36.11 1.49
N ARG A 121 -26.10 -37.29 2.10
CA ARG A 121 -26.93 -37.71 3.24
C ARG A 121 -26.77 -36.79 4.44
N HIS A 122 -25.56 -36.31 4.72
CA HIS A 122 -25.31 -35.34 5.78
C HIS A 122 -25.98 -33.99 5.48
N GLN A 123 -25.85 -33.47 4.27
CA GLN A 123 -26.51 -32.23 3.84
C GLN A 123 -28.04 -32.32 3.95
N ILE A 124 -28.65 -33.44 3.55
CA ILE A 124 -30.10 -33.65 3.70
C ILE A 124 -30.52 -33.62 5.17
N LYS A 125 -29.76 -34.27 6.06
CA LYS A 125 -30.03 -34.25 7.50
C LYS A 125 -29.88 -32.84 8.09
N GLU A 126 -28.83 -32.12 7.70
CA GLU A 126 -28.59 -30.76 8.15
C GLU A 126 -29.71 -29.81 7.69
N ARG A 127 -30.12 -29.90 6.42
CA ARG A 127 -31.26 -29.14 5.89
C ARG A 127 -32.52 -29.42 6.70
N TYR A 128 -32.83 -30.69 6.97
CA TYR A 128 -33.99 -31.04 7.78
C TYR A 128 -33.92 -30.48 9.21
N GLN A 129 -32.74 -30.52 9.84
CA GLN A 129 -32.54 -29.92 11.16
C GLN A 129 -32.79 -28.40 11.13
N LEU A 130 -32.27 -27.71 10.11
CA LEU A 130 -32.52 -26.28 9.91
C LEU A 130 -34.01 -26.01 9.65
N ASP A 131 -34.68 -26.81 8.84
CA ASP A 131 -36.11 -26.67 8.58
C ASP A 131 -36.92 -26.78 9.88
N CYS A 132 -36.59 -27.73 10.76
CA CYS A 132 -37.22 -27.85 12.07
C CYS A 132 -36.97 -26.64 12.97
N LEU A 133 -35.74 -26.10 12.97
CA LEU A 133 -35.38 -24.90 13.75
C LEU A 133 -36.08 -23.65 13.21
N ILE A 134 -36.13 -23.47 11.89
CA ILE A 134 -36.82 -22.35 11.26
C ILE A 134 -38.32 -22.45 11.54
N TRP A 135 -38.90 -23.65 11.43
CA TRP A 135 -40.32 -23.85 11.71
C TRP A 135 -40.70 -23.55 13.17
N SER A 136 -39.82 -23.87 14.13
CA SER A 136 -40.06 -23.54 15.53
C SER A 136 -40.01 -22.03 15.83
N MET A 137 -39.46 -21.22 14.91
CA MET A 137 -39.50 -19.76 14.96
C MET A 137 -40.80 -19.15 14.39
N LYS A 138 -41.85 -19.96 14.16
CA LYS A 138 -43.17 -19.45 13.80
C LYS A 138 -43.67 -18.49 14.90
N GLY A 139 -44.06 -17.28 14.51
CA GLY A 139 -44.47 -16.23 15.44
C GLY A 139 -43.31 -15.49 16.13
N ALA A 140 -42.07 -15.66 15.66
CA ALA A 140 -40.92 -14.92 16.17
C ALA A 140 -41.15 -13.40 16.14
N ARG A 141 -40.74 -12.74 17.23
CA ARG A 141 -40.81 -11.28 17.37
C ARG A 141 -39.82 -10.62 16.41
N ALA A 142 -40.06 -9.36 16.08
CA ALA A 142 -39.23 -8.61 15.13
C ALA A 142 -37.72 -8.63 15.46
N GLY A 143 -37.36 -8.64 16.75
CA GLY A 143 -35.96 -8.70 17.19
C GLY A 143 -35.28 -10.05 16.95
N ASP A 144 -36.03 -11.16 16.87
CA ASP A 144 -35.48 -12.51 16.68
C ASP A 144 -35.39 -12.91 15.19
N ARG A 145 -36.06 -12.15 14.31
CA ARG A 145 -36.10 -12.43 12.87
C ARG A 145 -34.73 -12.47 12.20
N PRO A 146 -33.75 -11.59 12.52
CA PRO A 146 -32.43 -11.66 11.89
C PRO A 146 -31.72 -13.00 12.09
N VAL A 147 -31.92 -13.64 13.26
CA VAL A 147 -31.38 -14.99 13.52
C VAL A 147 -32.07 -16.02 12.63
N GLY A 148 -33.39 -15.93 12.52
CA GLY A 148 -34.18 -16.79 11.64
C GLY A 148 -33.78 -16.64 10.18
N GLU A 149 -33.60 -15.41 9.70
CA GLU A 149 -33.16 -15.11 8.34
C GLU A 149 -31.80 -15.73 8.01
N GLY A 150 -30.84 -15.68 8.95
CA GLY A 150 -29.56 -16.36 8.79
C GLY A 150 -29.68 -17.88 8.70
N LEU A 151 -30.57 -18.49 9.48
CA LEU A 151 -30.85 -19.93 9.39
C LEU A 151 -31.53 -20.29 8.05
N MET A 152 -32.45 -19.45 7.59
CA MET A 152 -33.15 -19.60 6.31
C MET A 152 -32.20 -19.52 5.12
N GLU A 153 -31.31 -18.54 5.10
CA GLU A 153 -30.29 -18.40 4.05
C GLU A 153 -29.39 -19.64 3.99
N ARG A 154 -28.93 -20.13 5.15
CA ARG A 154 -28.13 -21.35 5.23
C ARG A 154 -28.90 -22.58 4.74
N ALA A 155 -30.16 -22.72 5.14
CA ALA A 155 -31.00 -23.82 4.69
C ALA A 155 -31.15 -23.78 3.16
N ASP A 156 -31.50 -22.63 2.59
CA ASP A 156 -31.70 -22.46 1.15
C ASP A 156 -30.40 -22.70 0.36
N ALA A 157 -29.25 -22.25 0.87
CA ALA A 157 -27.94 -22.54 0.30
C ALA A 157 -27.64 -24.06 0.28
N ILE A 158 -27.95 -24.78 1.36
CA ILE A 158 -27.78 -26.24 1.41
C ILE A 158 -28.70 -26.93 0.39
N LEU A 159 -29.94 -26.46 0.23
CA LEU A 159 -30.85 -27.03 -0.77
C LEU A 159 -30.31 -26.81 -2.19
N ASP A 160 -29.77 -25.64 -2.50
CA ASP A 160 -29.12 -25.36 -3.78
C ASP A 160 -27.89 -26.27 -4.02
N GLU A 161 -27.06 -26.49 -3.00
CA GLU A 161 -25.93 -27.42 -3.10
C GLU A 161 -26.39 -28.87 -3.34
N ILE A 162 -27.45 -29.31 -2.67
CA ILE A 162 -28.07 -30.63 -2.87
C ILE A 162 -28.57 -30.76 -4.32
N GLU A 163 -29.33 -29.77 -4.81
CA GLU A 163 -29.87 -29.76 -6.17
C GLU A 163 -28.75 -29.77 -7.24
N GLN A 164 -27.73 -28.92 -7.08
CA GLN A 164 -26.57 -28.90 -7.99
C GLN A 164 -25.80 -30.22 -7.99
N ARG A 165 -25.61 -30.85 -6.82
CA ARG A 165 -24.87 -32.11 -6.70
C ARG A 165 -25.60 -33.27 -7.38
N VAL A 166 -26.91 -33.39 -7.19
CA VAL A 166 -27.67 -34.45 -7.89
C VAL A 166 -27.78 -34.16 -9.39
N ASP A 167 -27.63 -32.90 -9.80
CA ASP A 167 -27.59 -32.50 -11.20
C ASP A 167 -26.28 -32.79 -11.92
N SER A 168 -25.17 -32.80 -11.20
CA SER A 168 -23.88 -33.15 -11.77
C SER A 168 -23.67 -34.65 -11.97
N TRP A 169 -24.54 -35.50 -11.42
CA TRP A 169 -24.47 -36.95 -11.62
C TRP A 169 -24.68 -37.33 -13.09
N ARG A 170 -23.76 -38.12 -13.64
CA ARG A 170 -23.82 -38.65 -15.01
C ARG A 170 -24.02 -40.15 -14.99
N GLU A 171 -24.73 -40.69 -15.98
CA GLU A 171 -25.01 -42.13 -16.07
C GLU A 171 -23.72 -42.96 -16.13
N GLU A 172 -22.67 -42.44 -16.75
CA GLU A 172 -21.38 -43.12 -16.90
C GLU A 172 -20.67 -43.42 -15.56
N ASP A 173 -21.01 -42.67 -14.49
CA ASP A 173 -20.37 -42.82 -13.18
C ASP A 173 -20.98 -43.95 -12.33
N TRP A 174 -22.02 -44.63 -12.82
CA TRP A 174 -22.80 -45.61 -12.05
C TRP A 174 -22.98 -46.91 -12.81
N THR A 175 -23.19 -48.00 -12.08
CA THR A 175 -23.74 -49.22 -12.71
C THR A 175 -25.20 -49.01 -13.10
N THR A 176 -25.73 -49.80 -14.05
CA THR A 176 -27.12 -49.67 -14.52
C THR A 176 -28.15 -49.71 -13.38
N GLU A 177 -27.95 -50.57 -12.38
CA GLU A 177 -28.86 -50.69 -11.23
C GLU A 177 -28.72 -49.54 -10.22
N GLU A 178 -27.50 -49.03 -10.02
CA GLU A 178 -27.29 -47.85 -9.17
C GLU A 178 -27.82 -46.58 -9.82
N TRP A 179 -27.67 -46.44 -11.15
CA TRP A 179 -28.18 -45.30 -11.89
C TRP A 179 -29.69 -45.16 -11.78
N LYS A 180 -30.45 -46.27 -11.82
CA LYS A 180 -31.90 -46.26 -11.58
C LYS A 180 -32.23 -45.61 -10.23
N LYS A 181 -31.52 -45.98 -9.15
CA LYS A 181 -31.70 -45.40 -7.81
C LYS A 181 -31.25 -43.95 -7.74
N ALA A 182 -30.11 -43.61 -8.36
CA ALA A 182 -29.60 -42.25 -8.42
C ALA A 182 -30.59 -41.33 -9.13
N ARG A 183 -31.20 -41.80 -10.22
CA ARG A 183 -32.27 -41.10 -10.94
C ARG A 183 -33.51 -40.89 -10.07
N GLU A 184 -33.98 -41.91 -9.36
CA GLU A 184 -35.10 -41.76 -8.41
C GLU A 184 -34.81 -40.71 -7.33
N ILE A 185 -33.59 -40.70 -6.78
CA ILE A 185 -33.16 -39.69 -5.81
C ILE A 185 -33.18 -38.30 -6.45
N ARG A 186 -32.61 -38.15 -7.64
CA ARG A 186 -32.59 -36.88 -8.38
C ARG A 186 -34.00 -36.37 -8.64
N GLU A 187 -34.90 -37.23 -9.11
CA GLU A 187 -36.30 -36.90 -9.33
C GLU A 187 -37.00 -36.47 -8.04
N ARG A 188 -36.75 -37.16 -6.91
CA ARG A 188 -37.30 -36.77 -5.59
C ARG A 188 -36.74 -35.44 -5.10
N VAL A 189 -35.44 -35.20 -5.27
CA VAL A 189 -34.78 -33.93 -4.88
C VAL A 189 -35.29 -32.78 -5.75
N LYS A 190 -35.59 -33.02 -7.03
CA LYS A 190 -36.15 -32.00 -7.93
C LYS A 190 -37.66 -31.85 -7.88
N LYS A 191 -38.37 -32.84 -7.34
CA LYS A 191 -39.82 -32.77 -7.19
C LYS A 191 -40.17 -31.50 -6.41
N GLY A 192 -40.97 -30.63 -7.02
CA GLY A 192 -41.37 -29.36 -6.43
C GLY A 192 -42.11 -29.53 -5.10
N GLY A 193 -42.40 -28.39 -4.44
CA GLY A 193 -43.05 -28.36 -3.13
C GLY A 193 -42.08 -28.32 -1.95
N LYS A 194 -40.77 -28.29 -2.19
CA LYS A 194 -39.78 -27.95 -1.15
C LYS A 194 -39.84 -26.44 -0.92
N ARG A 195 -40.04 -26.04 0.33
CA ARG A 195 -40.13 -24.64 0.71
C ARG A 195 -38.75 -23.97 0.63
N ARG A 196 -38.66 -22.88 -0.13
CA ARG A 196 -37.53 -21.94 -0.06
C ARG A 196 -37.88 -20.88 0.96
N TRP A 197 -37.25 -20.93 2.13
CA TRP A 197 -37.67 -20.12 3.27
C TRP A 197 -37.54 -18.64 3.01
N LYS A 198 -36.56 -18.23 2.20
CA LYS A 198 -36.38 -16.82 1.80
C LYS A 198 -37.64 -16.20 1.21
N ASN A 199 -38.48 -16.99 0.54
CA ASN A 199 -39.69 -16.53 -0.12
C ASN A 199 -40.96 -16.73 0.73
N ASP A 200 -40.93 -17.69 1.66
CA ASP A 200 -42.06 -18.05 2.52
C ASP A 200 -41.58 -18.23 3.97
N PRO A 201 -41.20 -17.12 4.66
CA PRO A 201 -40.71 -17.20 6.02
C PRO A 201 -41.82 -17.60 7.00
N PRO A 202 -41.50 -18.33 8.08
CA PRO A 202 -42.49 -18.92 8.98
C PRO A 202 -43.35 -17.87 9.71
N TRP A 203 -42.84 -16.65 9.90
CA TRP A 203 -43.58 -15.52 10.49
C TRP A 203 -44.42 -14.72 9.50
N SER A 204 -44.33 -14.99 8.19
CA SER A 204 -45.17 -14.34 7.16
C SER A 204 -46.49 -15.04 6.91
N THR A 205 -46.68 -16.25 7.47
CA THR A 205 -48.01 -16.84 7.57
C THR A 205 -48.83 -15.94 8.49
N VAL A 206 -49.43 -14.90 7.90
CA VAL A 206 -50.72 -14.41 8.34
C VAL A 206 -51.53 -15.69 8.40
N VAL A 207 -51.80 -16.15 9.62
CA VAL A 207 -52.85 -17.12 9.82
C VAL A 207 -54.02 -16.43 9.13
N GLU A 208 -54.38 -16.84 7.91
CA GLU A 208 -55.73 -16.61 7.40
C GLU A 208 -56.56 -17.15 8.54
N GLN A 209 -57.01 -16.21 9.36
CA GLN A 209 -57.75 -16.47 10.57
C GLN A 209 -59.08 -16.87 10.02
N ASP A 210 -59.12 -18.15 9.67
CA ASP A 210 -60.23 -19.02 9.48
C ASP A 210 -61.52 -18.23 9.69
N GLU A 211 -62.19 -17.90 8.58
CA GLU A 211 -63.55 -17.36 8.45
C GLU A 211 -64.62 -18.29 9.09
N TRP A 212 -64.24 -19.01 10.14
CA TRP A 212 -65.07 -19.95 10.90
C TRP A 212 -65.80 -19.27 12.07
N ASP A 213 -65.53 -17.98 12.35
CA ASP A 213 -66.21 -17.20 13.40
C ASP A 213 -67.40 -16.34 12.89
N MET A 214 -67.87 -16.49 11.65
CA MET A 214 -68.98 -15.66 11.10
C MET A 214 -70.25 -16.40 10.69
N ASN A 215 -70.49 -17.63 11.16
CA ASN A 215 -71.79 -18.30 11.01
C ASN A 215 -72.21 -19.07 12.28
N ILE A 216 -72.37 -18.36 13.40
CA ILE A 216 -73.17 -18.81 14.55
C ILE A 216 -74.29 -17.80 14.79
#